data_AF-A0A8G1EEN8-F1
#
_entry.id   AF-A0A8G1EEN8-F1
#
_cell.length_a   1.000
_cell.length_b   1.000
_cell.length_c   1.000
_cell.angle_alpha   90.00
_cell.angle_beta   90.00
_cell.angle_gamma   90.00
#
_symmetry.space_group_name_H-M   'P 1'
#
loop_
_entity.id
_entity.type
_entity.pdbx_description
1 polymer ?
#
loop_
_entity_poly.entity_id
_entity_poly.type
_entity_poly.pdbx_seq_one_letter_code
_entity_poly.pdbx_strand_id
1 'polypeptide(L)'
;MTIRFDTGDDPPVDLLAATEGLYRETAEELIRAMQGIRAGSLGEVKTATQAVKDLRAALHLVMEERNRVEKSRREIAGAVGAGALDLGAARDEIGRRLARLRDAG
;
A
#
# COMPACT_ATOMS: atom_id res chain seq x y z
N MET A 1 -9.13 -21.62 24.70
CA MET A 1 -10.04 -20.45 24.70
C MET A 1 -9.60 -19.56 23.56
N THR A 2 -10.35 -19.58 22.45
CA THR A 2 -9.98 -18.90 21.19
C THR A 2 -10.89 -17.70 21.04
N ILE A 3 -10.33 -16.49 21.09
CA ILE A 3 -11.06 -15.23 20.96
C ILE A 3 -11.29 -14.99 19.45
N ARG A 4 -12.55 -14.91 19.04
CA ARG A 4 -12.96 -14.48 17.69
C ARG A 4 -13.13 -12.95 17.73
N PHE A 5 -12.41 -12.24 16.86
CA PHE A 5 -12.61 -10.82 16.63
C PHE A 5 -13.75 -10.65 15.63
N ASP A 6 -14.82 -10.00 16.10
CA ASP A 6 -15.97 -9.60 15.30
C ASP A 6 -15.63 -8.24 14.67
N THR A 7 -15.18 -8.25 13.42
CA THR A 7 -14.94 -7.01 12.67
C THR A 7 -16.27 -6.55 12.11
N GLY A 8 -16.80 -5.46 12.65
CA GLY A 8 -18.08 -4.87 12.26
C GLY A 8 -18.21 -4.65 10.75
N ASP A 9 -19.42 -4.91 10.26
CA ASP A 9 -19.84 -5.13 8.87
C ASP A 9 -19.88 -3.87 7.97
N ASP A 10 -19.17 -2.79 8.32
CA ASP A 10 -18.97 -1.69 7.37
C ASP A 10 -17.82 -2.06 6.42
N PRO A 11 -17.96 -1.89 5.09
CA PRO A 11 -16.88 -2.14 4.17
C PRO A 11 -15.68 -1.29 4.63
N PRO A 12 -14.49 -1.89 4.82
CA PRO A 12 -13.35 -1.14 5.29
C PRO A 12 -13.17 0.03 4.34
N VAL A 13 -13.35 1.25 4.85
CA VAL A 13 -13.09 2.48 4.10
C VAL A 13 -11.75 2.27 3.45
N ASP A 14 -11.70 2.34 2.11
CA ASP A 14 -10.44 2.24 1.40
C ASP A 14 -9.63 3.49 1.78
N LEU A 15 -8.90 3.37 2.88
CA LEU A 15 -8.19 4.44 3.53
C LEU A 15 -7.16 5.01 2.57
N LEU A 16 -6.64 4.20 1.65
CA LEU A 16 -5.75 4.64 0.59
C LEU A 16 -6.49 5.56 -0.39
N ALA A 17 -7.65 5.13 -0.91
CA ALA A 17 -8.46 5.97 -1.80
C ALA A 17 -8.92 7.28 -1.14
N ALA A 18 -9.33 7.22 0.13
CA ALA A 18 -9.71 8.41 0.90
C ALA A 18 -8.52 9.38 1.08
N THR A 19 -7.32 8.84 1.36
CA THR A 19 -6.11 9.64 1.51
C THR A 19 -5.66 10.24 0.17
N GLU A 20 -5.78 9.49 -0.94
CA GLU A 20 -5.50 10.00 -2.28
C GLU A 20 -6.44 11.15 -2.69
N GLY A 21 -7.71 11.09 -2.29
CA GLY A 21 -8.67 12.19 -2.43
C GLY A 21 -8.23 13.45 -1.68
N LEU A 22 -7.84 13.30 -0.42
CA LEU A 22 -7.37 14.40 0.43
C LEU A 22 -6.12 15.08 -0.15
N TYR A 23 -5.17 14.31 -0.70
CA TYR A 23 -3.97 14.89 -1.32
C TYR A 23 -4.27 15.68 -2.58
N ARG A 24 -5.23 15.21 -3.40
CA ARG A 24 -5.64 15.92 -4.61
C ARG A 24 -6.25 17.28 -4.26
N GLU A 25 -7.18 17.29 -3.32
CA GLU A 25 -7.83 18.52 -2.85
C GLU A 25 -6.81 19.52 -2.29
N THR A 26 -5.92 19.04 -1.43
CA THR A 26 -4.84 19.86 -0.85
C THR A 26 -3.90 20.42 -1.93
N ALA A 27 -3.59 19.64 -2.96
CA ALA A 27 -2.75 20.09 -4.08
C ALA A 27 -3.43 21.19 -4.91
N GLU A 28 -4.74 21.10 -5.13
CA GLU A 28 -5.53 22.09 -5.85
C GLU A 28 -5.63 23.42 -5.10
N GLU A 29 -5.80 23.39 -3.78
CA GLU A 29 -5.73 24.58 -2.92
C GLU A 29 -4.36 25.25 -2.98
N LEU A 30 -3.29 24.45 -2.98
CA LEU A 30 -1.93 24.97 -3.07
C LEU A 30 -1.68 25.69 -4.40
N ILE A 31 -2.13 25.10 -5.51
CA ILE A 31 -1.99 25.70 -6.84
C ILE A 31 -2.69 27.06 -6.86
N ARG A 32 -3.88 27.17 -6.26
CA ARG A 32 -4.62 28.44 -6.13
C ARG A 32 -3.88 29.46 -5.28
N ALA A 33 -3.35 29.06 -4.11
CA ALA A 33 -2.55 29.93 -3.26
C ALA A 33 -1.30 30.45 -4.01
N MET A 34 -0.60 29.58 -4.74
CA MET A 34 0.57 29.95 -5.55
C MET A 34 0.24 30.93 -6.67
N GLN A 35 -0.96 30.84 -7.27
CA GLN A 35 -1.42 31.80 -8.26
C GLN A 35 -1.68 33.18 -7.64
N GLY A 36 -2.25 33.24 -6.43
CA GLY A 36 -2.45 34.50 -5.68
C GLY A 36 -1.14 35.22 -5.33
N ILE A 37 -0.11 34.46 -4.94
CA ILE A 37 1.26 34.98 -4.71
C ILE A 37 1.81 35.60 -6.00
N ARG A 38 1.70 34.88 -7.14
CA ARG A 38 2.18 35.36 -8.46
C ARG A 38 1.49 36.64 -8.91
N ALA A 39 0.26 36.90 -8.44
CA ALA A 39 -0.49 38.12 -8.72
C ALA A 39 -0.04 39.35 -7.89
N GLY A 40 0.96 39.23 -7.01
CA GLY A 40 1.64 40.39 -6.39
C GLY A 40 1.12 40.82 -5.01
N SER A 41 0.40 39.97 -4.28
CA SER A 41 0.00 40.23 -2.88
C SER A 41 1.19 40.06 -1.92
N LEU A 42 2.04 41.09 -1.80
CA LEU A 42 3.37 41.02 -1.14
C LEU A 42 3.35 40.65 0.36
N GLY A 43 2.28 40.95 1.09
CA GLY A 43 2.12 40.56 2.51
C GLY A 43 1.91 39.06 2.71
N GLU A 44 1.35 38.39 1.70
CA GLU A 44 1.05 36.96 1.72
C GLU A 44 2.20 36.12 1.17
N VAL A 45 3.14 36.72 0.41
CA VAL A 45 4.24 36.00 -0.26
C VAL A 45 5.11 35.22 0.73
N LYS A 46 5.49 35.81 1.87
CA LYS A 46 6.38 35.13 2.84
C LYS A 46 5.67 33.98 3.55
N THR A 47 4.45 34.22 4.01
CA THR A 47 3.59 33.21 4.65
C THR A 47 3.29 32.07 3.67
N ALA A 48 2.97 32.40 2.44
CA ALA A 48 2.65 31.41 1.43
C ALA A 48 3.89 30.67 0.91
N THR A 49 5.06 31.30 0.86
CA THR A 49 6.34 30.62 0.61
C THR A 49 6.65 29.60 1.70
N GLN A 50 6.37 29.95 2.97
CA GLN A 50 6.55 29.03 4.09
C GLN A 50 5.54 27.87 4.03
N ALA A 51 4.26 28.15 3.79
CA ALA A 51 3.24 27.13 3.62
C ALA A 51 3.57 26.15 2.47
N VAL A 52 4.10 26.63 1.35
CA VAL A 52 4.56 25.78 0.24
C VAL A 52 5.74 24.89 0.64
N LYS A 53 6.66 25.38 1.48
CA LYS A 53 7.78 24.57 1.99
C LYS A 53 7.30 23.49 2.95
N ASP A 54 6.43 23.85 3.89
CA ASP A 54 5.88 22.93 4.87
C ASP A 54 5.07 21.84 4.20
N LEU A 55 4.27 22.20 3.18
CA LEU A 55 3.52 21.22 2.41
C LEU A 55 4.43 20.31 1.56
N ARG A 56 5.52 20.83 0.98
CA ARG A 56 6.50 19.99 0.27
C ARG A 56 7.12 18.96 1.22
N ALA A 57 7.42 19.36 2.46
CA ALA A 57 7.93 18.45 3.47
C ALA A 57 6.90 17.38 3.85
N ALA A 58 5.64 17.77 4.06
CA ALA A 58 4.55 16.84 4.34
C ALA A 58 4.33 15.84 3.19
N LEU A 59 4.32 16.32 1.94
CA LEU A 59 4.16 15.46 0.76
C LEU A 59 5.34 14.48 0.62
N HIS A 60 6.56 14.93 0.91
CA HIS A 60 7.73 14.06 0.90
C HIS A 60 7.60 12.92 1.92
N LEU A 61 7.21 13.24 3.16
CA LEU A 61 6.99 12.26 4.22
C LEU A 61 5.94 11.21 3.82
N VAL A 62 4.84 11.66 3.22
CA VAL A 62 3.78 10.77 2.72
C VAL A 62 4.30 9.81 1.66
N MET A 63 5.09 10.31 0.71
CA MET A 63 5.65 9.48 -0.35
C MET A 63 6.64 8.45 0.22
N GLU A 64 7.41 8.80 1.24
CA GLU A 64 8.25 7.84 1.97
C GLU A 64 7.41 6.75 2.64
N GLU A 65 6.34 7.11 3.34
CA GLU A 65 5.44 6.15 3.99
C GLU A 65 4.76 5.23 2.97
N ARG A 66 4.34 5.76 1.81
CA ARG A 66 3.79 4.95 0.71
C ARG A 66 4.80 3.91 0.25
N ASN A 67 6.07 4.31 0.09
CA ASN A 67 7.14 3.39 -0.31
C ASN A 67 7.41 2.33 0.77
N ARG A 68 7.35 2.69 2.06
CA ARG A 68 7.49 1.74 3.18
C ARG A 68 6.36 0.72 3.18
N VAL A 69 5.11 1.17 3.07
CA VAL A 69 3.92 0.31 3.02
C VAL A 69 3.99 -0.63 1.82
N GLU A 70 4.36 -0.13 0.63
CA GLU A 70 4.50 -0.96 -0.56
C GLU A 70 5.61 -2.01 -0.41
N LYS A 71 6.74 -1.65 0.20
CA LYS A 71 7.82 -2.59 0.53
C LYS A 71 7.32 -3.67 1.49
N SER A 72 6.67 -3.29 2.58
CA SER A 72 6.11 -4.24 3.56
C SER A 72 5.06 -5.16 2.94
N ARG A 73 4.19 -4.63 2.05
CA ARG A 73 3.22 -5.44 1.29
C ARG A 73 3.92 -6.50 0.44
N ARG A 74 5.01 -6.14 -0.25
CA ARG A 74 5.79 -7.09 -1.07
C ARG A 74 6.48 -8.15 -0.23
N GLU A 75 7.05 -7.78 0.92
CA GLU A 75 7.67 -8.74 1.85
C GLU A 75 6.64 -9.74 2.40
N ILE A 76 5.46 -9.25 2.79
CA ILE A 76 4.34 -10.11 3.24
C ILE A 76 3.84 -10.99 2.10
N ALA A 77 3.62 -10.45 0.90
CA ALA A 77 3.16 -11.21 -0.26
C ALA A 77 4.19 -12.27 -0.70
N GLY A 78 5.49 -11.94 -0.63
CA GLY A 78 6.58 -12.90 -0.85
C GLY A 78 6.60 -14.02 0.19
N ALA A 79 6.13 -13.76 1.42
CA ALA A 79 5.96 -14.77 2.46
C ALA A 79 4.71 -15.65 2.26
N VAL A 80 3.64 -15.15 1.62
CA VAL A 80 2.37 -15.89 1.39
C VAL A 80 2.52 -17.03 0.36
N GLY A 81 3.63 -17.10 -0.37
CA GLY A 81 3.98 -18.22 -1.26
C GLY A 81 5.09 -19.13 -0.74
N ALA A 82 5.65 -18.86 0.45
CA ALA A 82 6.79 -19.60 1.01
C ALA A 82 6.40 -20.89 1.74
N GLY A 83 5.21 -21.44 1.47
CA GLY A 83 4.90 -22.81 1.83
C GLY A 83 5.85 -23.72 1.06
N ALA A 84 6.86 -24.26 1.75
CA ALA A 84 7.83 -25.15 1.12
C ALA A 84 7.09 -26.34 0.49
N LEU A 85 7.11 -26.42 -0.84
CA LEU A 85 6.65 -27.60 -1.56
C LEU A 85 7.52 -28.78 -1.14
N ASP A 86 6.93 -29.76 -0.45
CA ASP A 86 7.62 -31.01 -0.14
C ASP A 86 7.73 -31.86 -1.42
N LEU A 87 8.81 -31.64 -2.16
CA LEU A 87 9.11 -32.38 -3.39
C LEU A 87 9.39 -33.87 -3.11
N GLY A 88 9.76 -34.22 -1.87
CA GLY A 88 9.93 -35.61 -1.44
C GLY A 88 8.59 -36.33 -1.36
N ALA A 89 7.64 -35.77 -0.61
CA ALA A 89 6.27 -36.31 -0.50
C ALA A 89 5.57 -36.35 -1.87
N ALA A 90 5.77 -35.33 -2.71
CA ALA A 90 5.23 -35.32 -4.07
C ALA A 90 5.82 -36.45 -4.94
N ARG A 91 7.14 -36.67 -4.87
CA ARG A 91 7.81 -37.78 -5.57
C ARG A 91 7.27 -39.13 -5.11
N ASP A 92 7.10 -39.32 -3.81
CA ASP A 92 6.61 -40.58 -3.25
C ASP A 92 5.17 -40.88 -3.69
N GLU A 93 4.32 -39.86 -3.77
CA GLU A 93 2.95 -40.00 -4.29
C GLU A 93 2.94 -40.34 -5.79
N ILE A 94 3.79 -39.71 -6.60
CA ILE A 94 3.94 -40.05 -8.03
C ILE A 94 4.41 -41.51 -8.19
N GLY A 95 5.40 -41.93 -7.40
CA GLY A 95 5.90 -43.30 -7.41
C GLY A 95 4.81 -44.33 -7.10
N ARG A 96 3.99 -44.09 -6.06
CA ARG A 96 2.84 -44.94 -5.73
C ARG A 96 1.83 -45.04 -6.87
N ARG A 97 1.52 -43.94 -7.56
CA ARG A 97 0.58 -43.93 -8.69
C ARG A 97 1.13 -44.70 -9.89
N LEU A 98 2.41 -44.56 -10.19
CA LEU A 98 3.06 -45.30 -11.27
C LEU A 98 3.12 -46.81 -10.98
N ALA A 99 3.36 -47.20 -9.73
CA ALA A 99 3.30 -48.61 -9.32
C ALA A 99 1.90 -49.19 -9.58
N ARG A 100 0.84 -48.50 -9.12
CA ARG A 100 -0.54 -48.93 -9.38
C ARG A 100 -0.87 -49.04 -10.87
N LEU A 101 -0.34 -48.16 -11.72
CA LEU A 101 -0.53 -48.24 -13.16
C LEU A 101 0.20 -49.43 -13.79
N ARG A 102 1.36 -49.82 -13.26
CA ARG A 102 2.07 -51.02 -13.72
C ARG A 102 1.37 -52.30 -13.31
N ASP A 103 0.81 -52.34 -12.10
CA ASP A 103 0.09 -53.51 -11.59
C ASP A 103 -1.27 -53.72 -12.30
N ALA A 104 -1.79 -52.68 -12.97
CA ALA A 104 -3.07 -52.71 -13.69
C ALA A 104 -2.94 -53.04 -15.20
N GLY A 105 -1.72 -53.24 -15.71
CA GLY A 105 -1.45 -53.66 -17.09
C GLY A 105 -1.09 -55.15 -17.17
#